data_AF-A0A0S3U4S9-F1
#
_entry.id   AF-A0A0S3U4S9-F1
#
_cell.length_a   1.000
_cell.length_b   1.000
_cell.length_c   1.000
_cell.angle_alpha   90.00
_cell.angle_beta   90.00
_cell.angle_gamma   90.00
#
_symmetry.space_group_name_H-M   'P 1'
#
loop_
_entity.id
_entity.type
_entity.pdbx_description
1 polymer ?
#
loop_
_entity_poly.entity_id
_entity_poly.type
_entity_poly.pdbx_seq_one_letter_code
_entity_poly.pdbx_strand_id
1 'polypeptide(L)'
;MEFEPSETYEGEERSRGPVWRWGYLFPMPETGKVGDGTVFGGSFLRTSYQLIGKRITPHLIRNFWATWAFQVKLTEAEVSSLAFAMGHSVQTLKDIYERCTEQEKARPIYEAIDRHLFQPLKQVSELTETDVDPLQIVEALRKLSVEERRKVIRLADAS
;
A
#
# COMPACT_ATOMS: atom_id res chain seq x y z
N MET A 1 -7.66 -38.46 45.70
CA MET A 1 -6.30 -37.99 46.02
C MET A 1 -6.37 -36.47 45.89
N GLU A 2 -6.47 -35.78 47.02
CA GLU A 2 -6.53 -34.30 47.08
C GLU A 2 -5.14 -33.73 46.82
N PHE A 3 -5.11 -32.61 46.09
CA PHE A 3 -3.88 -31.91 45.70
C PHE A 3 -3.46 -30.96 46.84
N GLU A 4 -2.29 -31.20 47.42
CA GLU A 4 -1.66 -30.27 48.37
C GLU A 4 -0.52 -29.51 47.68
N PRO A 5 -0.60 -28.17 47.55
CA PRO A 5 0.44 -27.39 46.91
C PRO A 5 1.66 -27.23 47.85
N SER A 6 2.85 -27.51 47.32
CA SER A 6 4.13 -27.27 47.98
C SER A 6 4.45 -25.77 48.06
N GLU A 7 4.86 -25.29 49.24
CA GLU A 7 5.15 -23.88 49.53
C GLU A 7 6.54 -23.39 49.07
N THR A 8 7.35 -24.21 48.41
CA THR A 8 8.73 -23.84 48.07
C THR A 8 8.91 -23.69 46.56
N TYR A 9 8.94 -22.42 46.12
CA TYR A 9 9.21 -22.03 44.74
C TYR A 9 10.70 -21.70 44.57
N GLU A 10 11.54 -22.70 44.29
CA GLU A 10 12.93 -22.45 43.87
C GLU A 10 12.94 -22.06 42.38
N GLY A 11 12.81 -20.76 42.10
CA GLY A 11 12.98 -20.21 40.77
C GLY A 11 14.41 -19.71 40.55
N GLU A 12 15.14 -20.32 39.62
CA GLU A 12 16.40 -19.77 39.11
C GLU A 12 16.19 -18.34 38.60
N GLU A 13 16.85 -17.35 39.22
CA GLU A 13 16.83 -15.95 38.79
C GLU A 13 17.48 -15.81 37.40
N ARG A 14 16.67 -15.85 36.33
CA ARG A 14 17.08 -15.37 35.01
C ARG A 14 16.47 -14.00 34.72
N SER A 15 17.34 -12.98 34.80
CA SER A 15 17.26 -11.63 34.24
C SER A 15 15.87 -10.94 34.22
N ARG A 16 15.70 -9.93 35.08
CA ARG A 16 14.52 -9.07 35.20
C ARG A 16 14.36 -8.12 34.00
N GLY A 17 13.74 -8.59 32.93
CA GLY A 17 12.93 -7.74 32.03
C GLY A 17 11.48 -7.68 32.52
N PRO A 18 10.64 -6.73 32.06
CA PRO A 18 9.24 -6.67 32.45
C PRO A 18 8.52 -7.98 32.08
N VAL A 19 8.06 -8.71 33.10
CA VAL A 19 7.31 -9.95 32.94
C VAL A 19 5.86 -9.58 32.62
N TRP A 20 5.50 -9.64 31.34
CA TRP A 20 4.12 -9.46 30.91
C TRP A 20 3.27 -10.63 31.43
N ARG A 21 2.27 -10.33 32.27
CA ARG A 21 1.39 -11.31 32.94
C ARG A 21 0.26 -11.87 32.07
N TRP A 22 0.22 -11.50 30.79
CA TRP A 22 -0.79 -11.98 29.84
C TRP A 22 -0.23 -13.22 29.15
N GLY A 23 -1.00 -14.32 29.13
CA GLY A 23 -0.59 -15.61 28.58
C GLY A 23 -0.12 -15.55 27.12
N TYR A 24 0.51 -16.63 26.65
CA TYR A 24 1.04 -16.70 25.29
C TYR A 24 -0.08 -16.59 24.25
N LEU A 25 0.04 -15.63 23.31
CA LEU A 25 -0.91 -15.47 22.21
C LEU A 25 -0.92 -16.69 21.27
N PHE A 26 0.21 -17.36 21.15
CA PHE A 26 0.39 -18.56 20.32
C PHE A 26 0.90 -19.73 21.17
N PRO A 27 0.02 -20.38 21.96
CA PRO A 27 0.40 -21.57 22.71
C PRO A 27 0.48 -22.79 21.79
N MET A 28 1.32 -23.75 22.14
CA MET A 28 1.26 -25.07 21.52
C MET A 28 -0.04 -25.78 21.92
N PRO A 29 -0.84 -26.29 20.97
CA PRO A 29 -2.14 -26.90 21.26
C PRO A 29 -2.09 -28.03 22.30
N GLU A 30 -1.02 -28.83 22.27
CA GLU A 30 -0.90 -30.03 23.12
C GLU A 30 -0.35 -29.75 24.51
N THR A 31 0.43 -28.67 24.70
CA THR A 31 1.18 -28.45 25.95
C THR A 31 0.87 -27.12 26.64
N GLY A 32 0.20 -26.18 25.96
CA GLY A 32 -0.06 -24.83 26.49
C GLY A 32 1.20 -23.96 26.65
N LYS A 33 2.38 -24.48 26.32
CA LYS A 33 3.67 -23.77 26.38
C LYS A 33 3.82 -22.82 25.19
N VAL A 34 4.82 -21.95 25.26
CA VAL A 34 5.20 -21.05 24.14
C VAL A 34 5.39 -21.88 22.87
N GLY A 35 4.75 -21.45 21.77
CA GLY A 35 5.01 -22.00 20.46
C GLY A 35 6.49 -21.90 20.08
N ASP A 36 7.07 -23.01 19.63
CA ASP A 36 8.39 -23.05 19.00
C ASP A 36 8.28 -22.39 17.63
N GLY A 37 9.22 -21.48 17.33
CA GLY A 37 9.30 -20.80 16.04
C GLY A 37 9.38 -21.77 14.86
N THR A 38 9.96 -22.95 15.05
CA THR A 38 10.03 -24.00 14.01
C THR A 38 8.65 -24.60 13.72
N VAL A 39 7.92 -24.95 14.77
CA VAL A 39 6.56 -25.52 14.65
C VAL A 39 5.60 -24.49 14.05
N PHE A 40 5.69 -23.24 14.51
CA PHE A 40 4.92 -22.13 13.98
C PHE A 40 5.21 -21.88 12.50
N GLY A 41 6.48 -21.79 12.12
CA GLY A 41 6.89 -21.61 10.72
C GLY A 41 6.45 -22.78 9.83
N GLY A 42 6.53 -24.02 10.34
CA GLY A 42 6.05 -25.20 9.65
C GLY A 42 4.54 -25.21 9.39
N SER A 43 3.75 -24.68 10.34
CA SER A 43 2.30 -24.52 10.18
C SER A 43 1.95 -23.57 9.03
N PHE A 44 2.61 -22.41 8.96
CA PHE A 44 2.45 -21.46 7.85
C PHE A 44 2.80 -22.09 6.50
N LEU A 45 3.96 -22.75 6.44
CA LEU A 45 4.45 -23.38 5.20
C LEU A 45 3.48 -24.44 4.67
N ARG A 46 2.98 -25.30 5.56
CA ARG A 46 2.07 -26.40 5.21
C ARG A 46 0.72 -25.86 4.75
N THR A 47 0.16 -24.94 5.53
CA THR A 47 -1.15 -24.34 5.24
C THR A 47 -1.10 -23.54 3.94
N SER A 48 -0.08 -22.73 3.73
CA SER A 48 0.05 -21.95 2.50
C SER A 48 0.23 -22.84 1.27
N TYR A 49 1.00 -23.93 1.38
CA TYR A 49 1.19 -24.84 0.26
C TYR A 49 -0.12 -25.56 -0.10
N GLN A 50 -0.91 -25.96 0.90
CA GLN A 50 -2.22 -26.57 0.67
C GLN A 50 -3.23 -25.62 0.04
N LEU A 51 -3.28 -24.35 0.49
CA LEU A 51 -4.28 -23.39 0.05
C LEU A 51 -3.95 -22.73 -1.29
N ILE A 52 -2.69 -22.38 -1.53
CA ILE A 52 -2.28 -21.57 -2.68
C ILE A 52 -1.13 -22.18 -3.50
N GLY A 53 -0.68 -23.40 -3.19
CA GLY A 53 0.42 -24.08 -3.89
C GLY A 53 1.79 -23.44 -3.68
N LYS A 54 1.91 -22.45 -2.79
CA LYS A 54 3.15 -21.70 -2.53
C LYS A 54 3.62 -21.88 -1.10
N ARG A 55 4.93 -21.95 -0.94
CA ARG A 55 5.60 -22.01 0.36
C ARG A 55 5.79 -20.61 0.91
N ILE A 56 5.01 -20.24 1.91
CA ILE A 56 5.08 -18.94 2.59
C ILE A 56 5.67 -19.16 3.97
N THR A 57 6.76 -18.44 4.27
CA THR A 57 7.41 -18.44 5.58
C THR A 57 7.07 -17.15 6.35
N PRO A 58 7.11 -17.14 7.69
CA PRO A 58 6.93 -15.92 8.46
C PRO A 58 7.88 -14.78 8.06
N HIS A 59 9.11 -15.10 7.65
CA HIS A 59 10.06 -14.11 7.12
C HIS A 59 9.60 -13.50 5.80
N LEU A 60 8.98 -14.29 4.92
CA LEU A 60 8.38 -13.77 3.69
C LEU A 60 7.21 -12.84 4.01
N ILE A 61 6.40 -13.18 5.02
CA ILE A 61 5.33 -12.30 5.51
C ILE A 61 5.89 -10.97 6.01
N ARG A 62 6.98 -11.01 6.76
CA ARG A 62 7.68 -9.80 7.21
C ARG A 62 8.19 -8.96 6.03
N ASN A 63 8.74 -9.60 5.00
CA ASN A 63 9.27 -8.91 3.82
C ASN A 63 8.18 -8.18 3.00
N PHE A 64 6.93 -8.65 3.03
CA PHE A 64 5.83 -7.93 2.35
C PHE A 64 5.71 -6.48 2.79
N TRP A 65 5.96 -6.16 4.06
CA TRP A 65 5.87 -4.80 4.56
C TRP A 65 6.93 -3.89 3.97
N ALA A 66 8.15 -4.39 3.79
CA ALA A 66 9.22 -3.67 3.11
C ALA A 66 8.82 -3.40 1.65
N THR A 67 8.38 -4.43 0.93
CA THR A 67 7.94 -4.31 -0.47
C THR A 67 6.79 -3.32 -0.61
N TRP A 68 5.77 -3.44 0.24
CA TRP A 68 4.60 -2.58 0.24
C TRP A 68 4.98 -1.11 0.48
N ALA A 69 5.84 -0.83 1.46
CA ALA A 69 6.26 0.53 1.80
C ALA A 69 6.85 1.30 0.62
N PHE A 70 7.69 0.65 -0.19
CA PHE A 70 8.26 1.29 -1.39
C PHE A 70 7.26 1.37 -2.54
N GLN A 71 6.39 0.37 -2.69
CA GLN A 71 5.36 0.39 -3.73
C GLN A 71 4.34 1.51 -3.53
N VAL A 72 3.93 1.79 -2.28
CA VAL A 72 3.01 2.89 -1.97
C VAL A 72 3.70 4.24 -1.79
N LYS A 73 5.03 4.29 -1.96
CA LYS A 73 5.86 5.51 -1.88
C LYS A 73 5.72 6.22 -0.53
N LEU A 74 5.87 5.47 0.57
CA LEU A 74 5.94 6.07 1.91
C LEU A 74 7.06 7.12 1.98
N THR A 75 6.84 8.13 2.82
CA THR A 75 7.85 9.16 3.11
C THR A 75 9.08 8.57 3.81
N GLU A 76 10.22 9.25 3.73
CA GLU A 76 11.44 8.78 4.38
C GLU A 76 11.28 8.61 5.90
N ALA A 77 10.48 9.48 6.53
CA ALA A 77 10.15 9.37 7.95
C ALA A 77 9.36 8.09 8.26
N GLU A 78 8.33 7.78 7.46
CA GLU A 78 7.52 6.57 7.62
C GLU A 78 8.34 5.30 7.36
N VAL A 79 9.19 5.30 6.33
CA VAL A 79 10.09 4.16 6.05
C VAL A 79 11.08 3.96 7.20
N SER A 80 11.58 5.04 7.80
CA SER A 80 12.48 4.97 8.96
C SER A 80 11.76 4.43 10.21
N SER A 81 10.53 4.88 10.47
CA SER A 81 9.69 4.34 11.55
C SER A 81 9.35 2.86 11.33
N LEU A 82 9.06 2.46 10.09
CA LEU A 82 8.83 1.07 9.74
C LEU A 82 10.09 0.22 9.97
N ALA A 83 11.25 0.70 9.51
CA ALA A 83 12.53 0.03 9.71
C ALA A 83 12.80 -0.19 11.21
N PHE A 84 12.58 0.85 12.02
CA PHE A 84 12.68 0.78 13.48
C PHE A 84 11.71 -0.27 14.08
N ALA A 85 10.43 -0.24 13.72
CA ALA A 85 9.44 -1.21 14.20
C ALA A 85 9.78 -2.65 13.77
N MET A 86 10.43 -2.81 12.61
CA MET A 86 10.90 -4.08 12.10
C MET A 86 12.31 -4.45 12.61
N GLY A 87 12.95 -3.68 13.49
CA GLY A 87 14.30 -3.96 13.96
C GLY A 87 15.32 -4.10 12.82
N HIS A 88 15.14 -3.35 11.75
CA HIS A 88 15.97 -3.35 10.55
C HIS A 88 16.51 -1.94 10.27
N SER A 89 17.54 -1.85 9.43
CA SER A 89 17.93 -0.58 8.83
C SER A 89 17.06 -0.27 7.62
N VAL A 90 16.95 1.02 7.26
CA VAL A 90 16.31 1.44 6.00
C VAL A 90 16.96 0.75 4.80
N GLN A 91 18.29 0.58 4.84
CA GLN A 91 19.02 -0.15 3.79
C GLN A 91 18.56 -1.61 3.68
N THR A 92 18.34 -2.29 4.80
CA THR A 92 17.83 -3.67 4.80
C THR A 92 16.46 -3.76 4.14
N LEU A 93 15.58 -2.77 4.37
CA LEU A 93 14.27 -2.73 3.71
C LEU A 93 14.42 -2.54 2.19
N LYS A 94 15.35 -1.68 1.75
CA LYS A 94 15.67 -1.51 0.32
C LYS A 94 16.17 -2.82 -0.28
N ASP A 95 17.09 -3.50 0.38
CA ASP A 95 17.64 -4.77 -0.10
C ASP A 95 16.57 -5.87 -0.21
N ILE A 96 15.58 -5.86 0.68
CA ILE A 96 14.41 -6.76 0.59
C ILE A 96 13.57 -6.42 -0.65
N TYR A 97 13.26 -5.14 -0.86
CA TYR A 97 12.51 -4.69 -2.03
C TYR A 97 13.25 -4.98 -3.34
N GLU A 98 14.57 -4.84 -3.36
CA GLU A 98 15.41 -5.13 -4.53
C GLU A 98 15.43 -6.63 -4.91
N ARG A 99 14.91 -7.52 -4.06
CA ARG A 99 14.75 -8.94 -4.41
C ARG A 99 13.41 -9.26 -5.06
N CYS A 100 12.49 -8.30 -5.15
CA CYS A 100 11.22 -8.45 -5.85
C CYS A 100 11.44 -8.65 -7.36
N THR A 101 10.44 -9.20 -8.03
CA THR A 101 10.51 -9.42 -9.48
C THR A 101 10.61 -8.10 -10.23
N GLU A 102 11.24 -8.09 -11.41
CA GLU A 102 11.39 -6.89 -12.24
C GLU A 102 10.03 -6.24 -12.55
N GLN A 103 8.99 -7.05 -12.75
CA GLN A 103 7.62 -6.59 -12.96
C GLN A 103 7.07 -5.82 -11.75
N GLU A 104 7.27 -6.34 -10.54
CA GLU A 104 6.82 -5.68 -9.30
C GLU A 104 7.56 -4.37 -9.03
N LYS A 105 8.84 -4.29 -9.43
CA LYS A 105 9.64 -3.06 -9.34
C LYS A 105 9.26 -2.01 -10.38
N ALA A 106 8.80 -2.44 -11.55
CA ALA A 106 8.37 -1.54 -12.62
C ALA A 106 6.95 -0.99 -12.39
N ARG A 107 6.12 -1.66 -11.59
CA ARG A 107 4.74 -1.20 -11.29
C ARG A 107 4.65 0.27 -10.84
N PRO A 108 5.48 0.78 -9.89
CA PRO A 108 5.36 2.17 -9.42
C PRO A 108 5.70 3.24 -10.47
N ILE A 109 6.48 2.90 -11.51
CA ILE A 109 6.76 3.82 -12.63
C ILE A 109 5.62 3.80 -13.66
N TYR A 110 5.03 2.63 -13.94
CA TYR A 110 3.83 2.56 -14.79
C TYR A 110 2.65 3.30 -14.14
N GLU A 111 2.41 3.13 -12.84
CA GLU A 111 1.38 3.89 -12.13
C GLU A 111 1.67 5.39 -12.08
N ALA A 112 2.95 5.79 -12.07
CA ALA A 112 3.31 7.21 -12.15
C ALA A 112 3.06 7.77 -13.56
N ILE A 113 3.42 7.02 -14.60
CA ILE A 113 3.12 7.33 -16.00
C ILE A 113 1.61 7.49 -16.17
N ASP A 114 0.82 6.54 -15.71
CA ASP A 114 -0.64 6.61 -15.76
C ASP A 114 -1.18 7.83 -15.02
N ARG A 115 -0.63 8.14 -13.85
CA ARG A 115 -1.01 9.32 -13.08
C ARG A 115 -0.66 10.63 -13.78
N HIS A 116 0.50 10.74 -14.41
CA HIS A 116 0.99 12.02 -14.93
C HIS A 116 0.66 12.25 -16.40
N LEU A 117 0.60 11.19 -17.21
CA LEU A 117 0.36 11.26 -18.65
C LEU A 117 -1.09 10.94 -19.02
N PHE A 118 -1.76 10.08 -18.25
CA PHE A 118 -3.09 9.57 -18.60
C PHE A 118 -4.18 9.93 -17.59
N GLN A 119 -3.88 10.63 -16.48
CA GLN A 119 -4.94 11.32 -15.76
C GLN A 119 -5.52 12.37 -16.68
N PRO A 120 -6.86 12.43 -16.82
CA PRO A 120 -7.50 13.58 -17.43
C PRO A 120 -6.94 14.79 -16.69
N LEU A 121 -6.35 15.73 -17.43
CA LEU A 121 -5.99 17.04 -16.90
C LEU A 121 -7.22 17.52 -16.14
N LYS A 122 -7.17 17.47 -14.80
CA LYS A 122 -8.22 18.06 -13.97
C LYS A 122 -8.14 19.54 -14.32
N GLN A 123 -9.05 19.93 -15.20
CA GLN A 123 -9.40 21.29 -15.60
C GLN A 123 -8.43 22.32 -15.03
N VAL A 124 -7.47 22.73 -15.86
CA VAL A 124 -6.97 24.10 -15.80
C VAL A 124 -8.13 24.99 -16.26
N SER A 125 -9.20 25.05 -15.46
CA SER A 125 -10.36 25.91 -15.66
C SER A 125 -10.28 27.08 -14.70
N GLU A 126 -9.11 27.71 -14.66
CA GLU A 126 -8.93 29.04 -14.07
C GLU A 126 -8.07 29.91 -14.99
N LEU A 127 -8.25 29.82 -16.31
CA LEU A 127 -7.86 30.88 -17.23
C LEU A 127 -8.89 30.94 -18.38
N THR A 128 -9.89 31.79 -18.18
CA THR A 128 -10.62 32.56 -19.22
C THR A 128 -10.50 32.06 -20.67
N GLU A 129 -11.28 31.06 -21.04
CA GLU A 129 -11.75 30.92 -22.41
C GLU A 129 -13.28 30.83 -22.34
N THR A 130 -13.93 31.74 -23.06
CA THR A 130 -15.38 31.73 -23.20
C THR A 130 -15.73 30.42 -23.87
N ASP A 131 -16.26 29.48 -23.08
CA ASP A 131 -16.73 28.16 -23.48
C ASP A 131 -17.96 28.33 -24.38
N VAL A 132 -17.73 28.81 -25.60
CA VAL A 132 -18.75 28.87 -26.64
C VAL A 132 -18.50 27.70 -27.56
N ASP A 133 -19.27 26.64 -27.34
CA ASP A 133 -19.28 25.47 -28.21
C ASP A 133 -19.53 25.91 -29.67
N PRO A 134 -18.61 25.61 -30.61
CA PRO A 134 -18.76 25.95 -32.02
C PRO A 134 -20.07 25.45 -32.62
N LEU A 135 -20.61 24.33 -32.14
CA LEU A 135 -21.90 23.81 -32.59
C LEU A 135 -23.06 24.71 -32.16
N GLN A 136 -23.01 25.27 -30.95
CA GLN A 136 -24.01 26.24 -30.49
C GLN A 136 -23.97 27.54 -31.29
N ILE A 137 -22.77 27.99 -31.70
CA ILE A 137 -22.62 29.14 -32.60
C ILE A 137 -23.28 28.84 -33.95
N VAL A 138 -23.00 27.68 -34.53
CA VAL A 138 -23.58 27.27 -35.82
C VAL A 138 -25.10 27.16 -35.74
N GLU A 139 -25.64 26.60 -34.65
CA GLU A 139 -27.09 26.53 -34.43
C GLU A 139 -27.73 27.91 -34.26
N ALA A 140 -27.10 28.81 -33.49
CA ALA A 140 -27.58 30.17 -33.32
C ALA A 140 -27.58 30.94 -34.66
N LEU A 141 -26.52 30.81 -35.46
CA LEU A 141 -26.44 31.39 -36.81
C LEU A 141 -27.51 30.85 -37.76
N ARG A 142 -27.91 29.57 -37.61
CA ARG A 142 -29.00 28.99 -38.42
C ARG A 142 -30.37 29.57 -38.10
N LYS A 143 -30.58 30.05 -36.87
CA LYS A 143 -31.85 30.65 -36.41
C LYS A 143 -32.00 32.13 -36.80
N LEU A 144 -30.91 32.81 -37.13
CA LEU A 144 -30.93 34.21 -37.57
C LEU A 144 -31.48 34.38 -38.99
N SER A 145 -32.08 35.53 -39.27
CA SER A 145 -32.48 35.91 -40.63
C SER A 145 -31.27 36.09 -41.55
N VAL A 146 -31.49 36.07 -42.87
CA VAL A 146 -30.41 36.22 -43.87
C VAL A 146 -29.66 37.55 -43.71
N GLU A 147 -30.37 38.63 -43.33
CA GLU A 147 -29.77 39.95 -43.12
C GLU A 147 -28.91 40.01 -41.85
N GLU A 148 -29.34 39.36 -40.76
CA GLU A 148 -28.57 39.29 -39.52
C GLU A 148 -27.29 38.46 -39.68
N ARG A 149 -27.37 37.33 -40.41
CA ARG A 149 -26.18 36.52 -40.73
C ARG A 149 -25.15 37.31 -41.53
N ARG A 150 -25.60 38.08 -42.53
CA ARG A 150 -24.72 38.95 -43.33
C ARG A 150 -24.03 40.01 -42.47
N LYS A 151 -24.71 40.55 -41.46
CA LYS A 151 -24.13 41.52 -40.52
C LYS A 151 -23.04 40.88 -39.65
N VAL A 152 -23.26 39.66 -39.16
CA VAL A 152 -22.27 38.92 -38.37
C VAL A 152 -21.03 38.58 -39.21
N ILE A 153 -21.21 38.12 -40.44
CA ILE A 153 -20.08 37.83 -41.36
C ILE A 153 -19.23 39.09 -41.60
N ARG A 154 -19.87 40.25 -41.85
CA ARG A 154 -19.14 41.52 -42.02
C ARG A 154 -18.36 41.95 -40.78
N LEU A 155 -18.87 41.65 -39.58
CA LEU A 155 -18.18 41.98 -38.33
C LEU A 155 -16.99 41.05 -38.08
N ALA A 156 -17.10 39.77 -38.48
CA ALA A 156 -16.02 38.80 -38.39
C ALA A 156 -14.90 39.09 -39.40
N ASP A 157 -15.23 39.52 -40.62
CA ASP A 157 -14.23 39.88 -41.66
C ASP A 157 -13.52 41.23 -41.37
N ALA A 158 -14.03 42.03 -40.44
CA ALA A 158 -13.47 43.33 -40.06
C ALA A 158 -12.55 43.27 -38.82
N SER A 159 -12.37 42.08 -38.23
CA SER A 159 -11.47 41.82 -37.10
C SER A 159 -10.23 41.05 -37.57
#